data_AF-A0A3D4PAV5-F1
#
_entry.id   AF-A0A3D4PAV5-F1
#
_cell.length_a   1.000
_cell.length_b   1.000
_cell.length_c   1.000
_cell.angle_alpha   90.00
_cell.angle_beta   90.00
_cell.angle_gamma   90.00
#
_symmetry.space_group_name_H-M   'P 1'
#
loop_
_entity.id
_entity.type
_entity.pdbx_description
1 polymer ?
#
loop_
_entity_poly.entity_id
_entity_poly.type
_entity_poly.pdbx_seq_one_letter_code
_entity_poly.pdbx_strand_id
1 'polypeptide(L)'
;ANAEAFKGEAGADAEVAEAQATLQVKRAEAYERSKTREKEAEAFVLEAQNRAMAKAAIAEAEKVEAEQRAKLEAPAKAEKARTIVDAEAAAAKRKLDADAEAAAIFAKLEAEARGQYEMLAKKGEGLREIISACGGSKEAFQMLLLEHLDNLADASAKAISNIKFDKVVVWDNGSGKGDSTNVSNFLQGMSRTLPPMLQVMKDIGGVELPETFVKMTGENGVAEPVAENRIKPDDSKNVAKDENGNKTEKKKRETT
;
A
#
# COMPACT_ATOMS: atom_id res chain seq x y z
N ALA A 1 -111.07 -78.80 43.28
CA ALA A 1 -111.57 -77.60 42.57
C ALA A 1 -110.79 -76.34 42.97
N ASN A 2 -110.92 -75.79 44.18
CA ASN A 2 -110.32 -74.48 44.52
C ASN A 2 -108.77 -74.41 44.51
N ALA A 3 -108.07 -75.50 44.83
CA ALA A 3 -106.60 -75.52 44.84
C ALA A 3 -105.95 -75.56 43.44
N GLU A 4 -106.65 -76.06 42.43
CA GLU A 4 -106.17 -76.08 41.04
C GLU A 4 -106.32 -74.70 40.39
N ALA A 5 -107.40 -73.97 40.70
CA ALA A 5 -107.60 -72.60 40.25
C ALA A 5 -106.51 -71.65 40.81
N PHE A 6 -106.22 -71.72 42.12
CA PHE A 6 -105.16 -70.93 42.75
C PHE A 6 -103.75 -71.25 42.21
N LYS A 7 -103.47 -72.51 41.87
CA LYS A 7 -102.20 -72.89 41.23
C LYS A 7 -102.08 -72.35 39.80
N GLY A 8 -103.18 -72.29 39.06
CA GLY A 8 -103.21 -71.70 37.71
C GLY A 8 -103.00 -70.18 37.73
N GLU A 9 -103.67 -69.48 38.67
CA GLU A 9 -103.54 -68.03 38.85
C GLU A 9 -102.12 -67.63 39.28
N ALA A 10 -101.55 -68.31 40.27
CA ALA A 10 -100.16 -68.07 40.69
C ALA A 10 -99.12 -68.42 39.60
N GLY A 11 -99.42 -69.42 38.76
CA GLY A 11 -98.58 -69.75 37.59
C GLY A 11 -98.60 -68.65 36.54
N ALA A 12 -99.78 -68.10 36.23
CA ALA A 12 -99.93 -66.99 35.30
C ALA A 12 -99.25 -65.70 35.84
N ASP A 13 -99.38 -65.40 37.13
CA ASP A 13 -98.71 -64.25 37.76
C ASP A 13 -97.18 -64.39 37.73
N ALA A 14 -96.65 -65.60 37.91
CA ALA A 14 -95.22 -65.88 37.79
C ALA A 14 -94.72 -65.67 36.34
N GLU A 15 -95.47 -66.14 35.34
CA GLU A 15 -95.16 -65.92 33.93
C GLU A 15 -95.20 -64.42 33.55
N VAL A 16 -96.17 -63.67 34.09
CA VAL A 16 -96.26 -62.21 33.90
C VAL A 16 -95.05 -61.50 34.53
N ALA A 17 -94.65 -61.88 35.75
CA ALA A 17 -93.48 -61.31 36.42
C ALA A 17 -92.17 -61.65 35.69
N GLU A 18 -92.02 -62.88 35.19
CA GLU A 18 -90.88 -63.31 34.38
C GLU A 18 -90.80 -62.56 33.04
N ALA A 19 -91.95 -62.38 32.36
CA ALA A 19 -92.04 -61.59 31.15
C ALA A 19 -91.69 -60.11 31.39
N GLN A 20 -92.13 -59.52 32.51
CA GLN A 20 -91.79 -58.15 32.89
C GLN A 20 -90.30 -58.00 33.23
N ALA A 21 -89.70 -58.95 33.96
CA ALA A 21 -88.27 -58.97 34.25
C ALA A 21 -87.44 -59.08 32.96
N THR A 22 -87.83 -59.99 32.07
CA THR A 22 -87.18 -60.18 30.76
C THR A 22 -87.27 -58.90 29.91
N LEU A 23 -88.41 -58.21 29.94
CA LEU A 23 -88.61 -56.94 29.25
C LEU A 23 -87.73 -55.82 29.84
N GLN A 24 -87.60 -55.76 31.16
CA GLN A 24 -86.71 -54.79 31.83
C GLN A 24 -85.23 -55.04 31.50
N VAL A 25 -84.77 -56.30 31.48
CA VAL A 25 -83.40 -56.65 31.08
C VAL A 25 -83.15 -56.24 29.62
N LYS A 26 -84.05 -56.59 28.70
CA LYS A 26 -83.93 -56.20 27.29
C LYS A 26 -83.94 -54.68 27.10
N ARG A 27 -84.68 -53.92 27.92
CA ARG A 27 -84.67 -52.44 27.90
C ARG A 27 -83.36 -51.88 28.43
N ALA A 28 -82.82 -52.41 29.52
CA ALA A 28 -81.54 -51.98 30.09
C ALA A 28 -80.38 -52.26 29.12
N GLU A 29 -80.33 -53.45 28.52
CA GLU A 29 -79.34 -53.81 27.49
C GLU A 29 -79.43 -52.92 26.24
N ALA A 30 -80.66 -52.62 25.79
CA ALA A 30 -80.87 -51.70 24.67
C ALA A 30 -80.41 -50.27 25.02
N TYR A 31 -80.68 -49.81 26.24
CA TYR A 31 -80.25 -48.50 26.73
C TYR A 31 -78.72 -48.41 26.86
N GLU A 32 -78.08 -49.40 27.47
CA GLU A 32 -76.62 -49.49 27.58
C GLU A 32 -75.98 -49.48 26.19
N ARG A 33 -76.45 -50.36 25.28
CA ARG A 33 -75.95 -50.42 23.90
C ARG A 33 -76.11 -49.09 23.16
N SER A 34 -77.22 -48.39 23.37
CA SER A 34 -77.45 -47.07 22.79
C SER A 34 -76.47 -46.04 23.35
N LYS A 35 -76.28 -46.00 24.68
CA LYS A 35 -75.41 -45.02 25.34
C LYS A 35 -73.93 -45.27 25.06
N THR A 36 -73.50 -46.52 25.01
CA THR A 36 -72.13 -46.88 24.62
C THR A 36 -71.85 -46.44 23.19
N ARG A 37 -72.76 -46.72 22.24
CA ARG A 37 -72.61 -46.26 20.84
C ARG A 37 -72.63 -44.74 20.71
N GLU A 38 -73.48 -44.05 21.47
CA GLU A 38 -73.51 -42.57 21.52
C GLU A 38 -72.16 -42.02 22.00
N LYS A 39 -71.59 -42.58 23.07
CA LYS A 39 -70.30 -42.15 23.62
C LYS A 39 -69.11 -42.52 22.75
N GLU A 40 -69.12 -43.68 22.10
CA GLU A 40 -68.11 -44.08 21.12
C GLU A 40 -68.13 -43.14 19.90
N ALA A 41 -69.32 -42.80 19.39
CA ALA A 41 -69.46 -41.85 18.29
C ALA A 41 -68.98 -40.44 18.69
N GLU A 42 -69.32 -39.98 19.89
CA GLU A 42 -68.86 -38.69 20.42
C GLU A 42 -67.33 -38.65 20.57
N ALA A 43 -66.72 -39.70 21.12
CA ALA A 43 -65.26 -39.82 21.24
C ALA A 43 -64.57 -39.83 19.88
N PHE A 44 -65.14 -40.53 18.88
CA PHE A 44 -64.61 -40.57 17.53
C PHE A 44 -64.66 -39.19 16.84
N VAL A 45 -65.75 -38.45 17.00
CA VAL A 45 -65.87 -37.08 16.49
C VAL A 45 -64.86 -36.16 17.18
N LEU A 46 -64.70 -36.27 18.49
CA LEU A 46 -63.74 -35.48 19.26
C LEU A 46 -62.28 -35.79 18.85
N GLU A 47 -61.95 -37.06 18.62
CA GLU A 47 -60.63 -37.45 18.13
C GLU A 47 -60.37 -36.90 16.72
N ALA A 48 -61.34 -37.01 15.82
CA ALA A 48 -61.25 -36.45 14.48
C ALA A 48 -61.06 -34.92 14.51
N GLN A 49 -61.79 -34.23 15.39
CA GLN A 49 -61.66 -32.78 15.60
C GLN A 49 -60.28 -32.41 16.13
N ASN A 50 -59.78 -33.10 17.16
CA ASN A 50 -58.45 -32.85 17.72
C ASN A 50 -57.33 -33.12 16.70
N ARG A 51 -57.44 -34.18 15.91
CA ARG A 51 -56.50 -34.44 14.81
C ARG A 51 -56.54 -33.34 13.75
N ALA A 52 -57.71 -32.83 13.42
CA ALA A 52 -57.84 -31.72 12.48
C ALA A 52 -57.25 -30.43 13.05
N MET A 53 -57.51 -30.11 14.32
CA MET A 53 -56.94 -28.94 15.01
C MET A 53 -55.42 -29.05 15.15
N ALA A 54 -54.88 -30.23 15.47
CA ALA A 54 -53.43 -30.44 15.54
C ALA A 54 -52.76 -30.19 14.18
N LYS A 55 -53.36 -30.68 13.08
CA LYS A 55 -52.87 -30.40 11.72
C LYS A 55 -52.96 -28.92 11.38
N ALA A 56 -54.05 -28.25 11.74
CA ALA A 56 -54.21 -26.82 11.52
C ALA A 56 -53.17 -26.01 12.32
N ALA A 57 -52.91 -26.38 13.57
CA ALA A 57 -51.91 -25.72 14.42
C ALA A 57 -50.47 -25.88 13.88
N ILE A 58 -50.13 -27.04 13.31
CA ILE A 58 -48.84 -27.24 12.66
C ILE A 58 -48.70 -26.35 11.43
N ALA A 59 -49.72 -26.30 10.56
CA ALA A 59 -49.70 -25.43 9.38
C ALA A 59 -49.60 -23.94 9.76
N GLU A 60 -50.26 -23.53 10.86
CA GLU A 60 -50.17 -22.16 11.38
C GLU A 60 -48.77 -21.87 11.95
N ALA A 61 -48.18 -22.82 12.69
CA ALA A 61 -46.82 -22.70 13.21
C ALA A 61 -45.79 -22.55 12.09
N GLU A 62 -45.90 -23.36 11.04
CA GLU A 62 -45.04 -23.27 9.84
C GLU A 62 -45.18 -21.91 9.14
N LYS A 63 -46.42 -21.40 9.02
CA LYS A 63 -46.66 -20.05 8.48
C LYS A 63 -45.99 -18.96 9.33
N VAL A 64 -46.21 -18.99 10.64
CA VAL A 64 -45.66 -17.98 11.55
C VAL A 64 -44.13 -18.03 11.56
N GLU A 65 -43.54 -19.23 11.56
CA GLU A 65 -42.09 -19.40 11.48
C GLU A 65 -41.54 -18.86 10.15
N ALA A 66 -42.19 -19.18 9.02
CA ALA A 66 -41.79 -18.68 7.71
C ALA A 66 -41.90 -17.14 7.63
N GLU A 67 -42.96 -16.55 8.19
CA GLU A 67 -43.11 -15.09 8.25
C GLU A 67 -42.03 -14.44 9.12
N GLN A 68 -41.70 -15.02 10.27
CA GLN A 68 -40.65 -14.51 11.15
C GLN A 68 -39.27 -14.63 10.51
N ARG A 69 -38.96 -15.78 9.88
CA ARG A 69 -37.73 -15.97 9.11
C ARG A 69 -37.66 -14.96 7.97
N ALA A 70 -38.72 -14.75 7.21
CA ALA A 70 -38.75 -13.75 6.14
C ALA A 70 -38.51 -12.32 6.67
N LYS A 71 -39.15 -11.95 7.79
CA LYS A 71 -38.97 -10.63 8.42
C LYS A 71 -37.55 -10.37 8.90
N LEU A 72 -36.80 -11.39 9.30
CA LEU A 72 -35.41 -11.25 9.77
C LEU A 72 -34.38 -11.44 8.65
N GLU A 73 -34.58 -12.42 7.78
CA GLU A 73 -33.64 -12.72 6.70
C GLU A 73 -33.67 -11.68 5.58
N ALA A 74 -34.84 -11.15 5.23
CA ALA A 74 -34.96 -10.15 4.16
C ALA A 74 -34.15 -8.87 4.45
N PRO A 75 -34.28 -8.21 5.63
CA PRO A 75 -33.47 -7.04 5.93
C PRO A 75 -31.99 -7.40 6.08
N ALA A 76 -31.64 -8.53 6.69
CA ALA A 76 -30.24 -8.95 6.81
C ALA A 76 -29.57 -9.18 5.44
N LYS A 77 -30.29 -9.77 4.47
CA LYS A 77 -29.81 -9.91 3.09
C LYS A 77 -29.68 -8.55 2.40
N ALA A 78 -30.61 -7.63 2.62
CA ALA A 78 -30.54 -6.28 2.08
C ALA A 78 -29.36 -5.48 2.67
N GLU A 79 -29.13 -5.55 3.97
CA GLU A 79 -27.98 -4.93 4.64
C GLU A 79 -26.65 -5.52 4.16
N LYS A 80 -26.56 -6.84 4.01
CA LYS A 80 -25.38 -7.50 3.44
C LYS A 80 -25.12 -7.03 2.00
N ALA A 81 -26.15 -6.96 1.17
CA ALA A 81 -26.01 -6.44 -0.20
C ALA A 81 -25.55 -4.97 -0.18
N ARG A 82 -26.16 -4.14 0.67
CA ARG A 82 -25.81 -2.73 0.82
C ARG A 82 -24.36 -2.54 1.25
N THR A 83 -23.91 -3.26 2.26
CA THR A 83 -22.52 -3.18 2.76
C THR A 83 -21.50 -3.60 1.70
N ILE A 84 -21.80 -4.61 0.88
CA ILE A 84 -20.95 -5.00 -0.24
C ILE A 84 -20.89 -3.87 -1.28
N VAL A 85 -22.03 -3.34 -1.70
CA VAL A 85 -22.09 -2.24 -2.68
C VAL A 85 -21.38 -0.99 -2.16
N ASP A 86 -21.59 -0.62 -0.90
CA ASP A 86 -20.94 0.53 -0.28
C ASP A 86 -19.41 0.33 -0.20
N ALA A 87 -18.94 -0.88 0.12
CA ALA A 87 -17.52 -1.21 0.14
C ALA A 87 -16.89 -1.17 -1.27
N GLU A 88 -17.58 -1.71 -2.27
CA GLU A 88 -17.15 -1.67 -3.67
C GLU A 88 -17.11 -0.23 -4.19
N ALA A 89 -18.13 0.58 -3.90
CA ALA A 89 -18.18 1.99 -4.24
C ALA A 89 -17.03 2.78 -3.57
N ALA A 90 -16.76 2.52 -2.29
CA ALA A 90 -15.66 3.16 -1.58
C ALA A 90 -14.28 2.74 -2.13
N ALA A 91 -14.13 1.49 -2.56
CA ALA A 91 -12.90 1.00 -3.19
C ALA A 91 -12.69 1.65 -4.58
N ALA A 92 -13.75 1.72 -5.39
CA ALA A 92 -13.73 2.35 -6.70
C ALA A 92 -13.40 3.85 -6.58
N LYS A 93 -14.04 4.55 -5.62
CA LYS A 93 -13.76 5.96 -5.36
C LYS A 93 -12.30 6.19 -4.99
N ARG A 94 -11.73 5.39 -4.07
CA ARG A 94 -10.31 5.53 -3.70
C ARG A 94 -9.37 5.31 -4.86
N LYS A 95 -9.66 4.36 -5.76
CA LYS A 95 -8.86 4.16 -6.97
C LYS A 95 -8.93 5.38 -7.89
N LEU A 96 -10.14 5.87 -8.16
CA LEU A 96 -10.33 7.04 -9.01
C LEU A 96 -9.64 8.28 -8.43
N ASP A 97 -9.77 8.51 -7.13
CA ASP A 97 -9.13 9.63 -6.43
C ASP A 97 -7.60 9.51 -6.53
N ALA A 98 -7.03 8.33 -6.27
CA ALA A 98 -5.59 8.09 -6.38
C ALA A 98 -5.08 8.25 -7.82
N ASP A 99 -5.82 7.77 -8.81
CA ASP A 99 -5.47 7.92 -10.23
C ASP A 99 -5.53 9.41 -10.65
N ALA A 100 -6.53 10.15 -10.17
CA ALA A 100 -6.67 11.57 -10.42
C ALA A 100 -5.52 12.38 -9.78
N GLU A 101 -5.17 12.07 -8.53
CA GLU A 101 -4.02 12.67 -7.83
C GLU A 101 -2.70 12.36 -8.55
N ALA A 102 -2.49 11.11 -8.94
CA ALA A 102 -1.31 10.70 -9.69
C ALA A 102 -1.21 11.43 -11.04
N ALA A 103 -2.31 11.53 -11.77
CA ALA A 103 -2.36 12.26 -13.04
C ALA A 103 -2.08 13.76 -12.86
N ALA A 104 -2.61 14.37 -11.80
CA ALA A 104 -2.36 15.78 -11.48
C ALA A 104 -0.88 16.04 -11.13
N ILE A 105 -0.29 15.19 -10.29
CA ILE A 105 1.13 15.29 -9.91
C ILE A 105 2.01 15.07 -11.14
N PHE A 106 1.71 14.06 -11.95
CA PHE A 106 2.44 13.78 -13.18
C PHE A 106 2.40 14.97 -14.13
N ALA A 107 1.21 15.55 -14.38
CA ALA A 107 1.08 16.71 -15.25
C ALA A 107 1.88 17.92 -14.74
N LYS A 108 1.91 18.14 -13.43
CA LYS A 108 2.71 19.21 -12.81
C LYS A 108 4.21 18.97 -12.99
N LEU A 109 4.69 17.77 -12.66
CA LEU A 109 6.11 17.42 -12.77
C LEU A 109 6.58 17.43 -14.23
N GLU A 110 5.76 16.96 -15.16
CA GLU A 110 6.04 17.00 -16.59
C GLU A 110 6.14 18.45 -17.09
N ALA A 111 5.24 19.33 -16.65
CA ALA A 111 5.29 20.75 -16.99
C ALA A 111 6.55 21.43 -16.41
N GLU A 112 6.91 21.12 -15.15
CA GLU A 112 8.13 21.62 -14.52
C GLU A 112 9.39 21.11 -15.23
N ALA A 113 9.44 19.82 -15.56
CA ALA A 113 10.56 19.21 -16.27
C ALA A 113 10.73 19.80 -17.67
N ARG A 114 9.63 20.00 -18.42
CA ARG A 114 9.66 20.67 -19.73
C ARG A 114 10.13 22.11 -19.62
N GLY A 115 9.61 22.88 -18.67
CA GLY A 115 10.02 24.26 -18.46
C GLY A 115 11.50 24.38 -18.08
N GLN A 116 11.99 23.50 -17.20
CA GLN A 116 13.42 23.43 -16.87
C GLN A 116 14.25 23.04 -18.09
N TYR A 117 13.85 22.01 -18.83
CA TYR A 117 14.55 21.58 -20.03
C TYR A 117 14.65 22.69 -21.07
N GLU A 118 13.55 23.40 -21.37
CA GLU A 118 13.55 24.52 -22.31
C GLU A 118 14.46 25.66 -21.82
N MET A 119 14.42 25.99 -20.53
CA MET A 119 15.30 27.01 -19.95
C MET A 119 16.78 26.61 -20.06
N LEU A 120 17.14 25.37 -19.71
CA LEU A 120 18.50 24.88 -19.81
C LEU A 120 18.96 24.76 -21.27
N ALA A 121 18.09 24.34 -22.18
CA ALA A 121 18.38 24.27 -23.60
C ALA A 121 18.67 25.67 -24.17
N LYS A 122 17.85 26.67 -23.82
CA LYS A 122 18.06 28.06 -24.23
C LYS A 122 19.30 28.68 -23.59
N LYS A 123 19.60 28.37 -22.34
CA LYS A 123 20.88 28.76 -21.70
C LYS A 123 22.08 28.15 -22.43
N GLY A 124 22.01 26.86 -22.79
CA GLY A 124 23.06 26.19 -23.56
C GLY A 124 23.24 26.77 -24.96
N GLU A 125 22.16 27.14 -25.62
CA GLU A 125 22.18 27.85 -26.91
C GLU A 125 22.85 29.23 -26.78
N GLY A 126 22.46 30.04 -25.79
CA GLY A 126 23.09 31.33 -25.53
C GLY A 126 24.59 31.22 -25.17
N LEU A 127 24.97 30.23 -24.37
CA LEU A 127 26.38 29.96 -24.08
C LEU A 127 27.17 29.57 -25.34
N ARG A 128 26.56 28.80 -26.25
CA ARG A 128 27.18 28.45 -27.54
C ARG A 128 27.40 29.71 -28.39
N GLU A 129 26.43 30.62 -28.42
CA GLU A 129 26.57 31.91 -29.12
C GLU A 129 27.71 32.74 -28.52
N ILE A 130 27.79 32.85 -27.19
CA ILE A 130 28.88 33.56 -26.50
C ILE A 130 30.24 32.94 -26.84
N ILE A 131 30.37 31.61 -26.76
CA ILE A 131 31.61 30.91 -27.12
C ILE A 131 32.00 31.18 -28.58
N SER A 132 31.02 31.20 -29.49
CA SER A 132 31.27 31.50 -30.89
C SER A 132 31.70 32.96 -31.13
N ALA A 133 31.17 33.91 -30.35
CA ALA A 133 31.51 35.33 -30.44
C ALA A 133 32.88 35.66 -29.83
N CYS A 134 33.27 34.99 -28.74
CA CYS A 134 34.55 35.18 -28.06
C CYS A 134 35.74 34.50 -28.77
N GLY A 135 35.49 33.72 -29.84
CA GLY A 135 36.55 33.09 -30.64
C GLY A 135 37.10 31.77 -30.08
N GLY A 136 36.55 31.27 -28.97
CA GLY A 136 37.01 30.04 -28.32
C GLY A 136 36.40 29.83 -26.93
N SER A 137 36.49 28.60 -26.42
CA SER A 137 35.97 28.24 -25.10
C SER A 137 36.78 28.84 -23.95
N LYS A 138 38.08 29.11 -24.16
CA LYS A 138 38.98 29.63 -23.13
C LYS A 138 38.72 31.12 -22.85
N GLU A 139 38.50 31.88 -23.92
CA GLU A 139 38.21 33.32 -23.89
C GLU A 139 36.81 33.58 -23.33
N ALA A 140 35.82 32.78 -23.73
CA ALA A 140 34.48 32.83 -23.17
C ALA A 140 34.45 32.50 -21.66
N PHE A 141 35.25 31.51 -21.23
CA PHE A 141 35.37 31.17 -19.81
C PHE A 141 35.97 32.31 -18.98
N GLN A 142 37.01 32.98 -19.50
CA GLN A 142 37.60 34.15 -18.82
C GLN A 142 36.60 35.30 -18.69
N MET A 143 35.81 35.58 -19.74
CA MET A 143 34.76 36.60 -19.69
C MET A 143 33.67 36.26 -18.67
N LEU A 144 33.21 35.01 -18.65
CA LEU A 144 32.15 34.55 -17.74
C LEU A 144 32.63 34.48 -16.28
N LEU A 145 33.91 34.17 -16.05
CA LEU A 145 34.53 34.22 -14.73
C LEU A 145 34.61 35.66 -14.20
N LEU A 146 34.96 36.62 -15.05
CA LEU A 146 34.96 38.05 -14.69
C LEU A 146 33.55 38.54 -14.33
N GLU A 147 32.53 38.15 -15.09
CA GLU A 147 31.13 38.50 -14.81
C GLU A 147 30.64 37.93 -13.47
N HIS A 148 31.04 36.71 -13.11
CA HIS A 148 30.63 36.07 -11.86
C HIS A 148 31.55 36.33 -10.66
N LEU A 149 32.66 37.06 -10.85
CA LEU A 149 33.62 37.36 -9.79
C LEU A 149 33.00 38.20 -8.66
N ASP A 150 32.18 39.19 -9.01
CA ASP A 150 31.51 40.07 -8.04
C ASP A 150 30.53 39.27 -7.16
N ASN A 151 29.75 38.37 -7.77
CA ASN A 151 28.84 37.49 -7.03
C ASN A 151 29.59 36.52 -6.10
N LEU A 152 30.75 36.01 -6.54
CA LEU A 152 31.59 35.14 -5.72
C LEU A 152 32.20 35.91 -4.54
N ALA A 153 32.65 37.14 -4.76
CA ALA A 153 33.19 38.03 -3.73
C ALA A 153 32.10 38.35 -2.68
N ASP A 154 30.89 38.70 -3.12
CA ASP A 154 29.75 38.99 -2.25
C ASP A 154 29.31 37.77 -1.43
N ALA A 155 29.22 36.59 -2.06
CA ALA A 155 28.87 35.36 -1.37
C ALA A 155 29.93 34.98 -0.32
N SER A 156 31.21 35.14 -0.66
CA SER A 156 32.33 34.91 0.25
C SER A 156 32.34 35.90 1.41
N ALA A 157 32.09 37.18 1.15
CA ALA A 157 31.99 38.21 2.18
C ALA A 157 30.81 37.96 3.13
N LYS A 158 29.64 37.55 2.61
CA LYS A 158 28.48 37.14 3.42
C LYS A 158 28.80 35.91 4.27
N ALA A 159 29.42 34.89 3.70
CA ALA A 159 29.84 33.70 4.43
C ALA A 159 30.82 34.05 5.58
N ILE A 160 31.81 34.92 5.33
CA ILE A 160 32.76 35.39 6.35
C ILE A 160 32.07 36.24 7.42
N SER A 161 31.14 37.13 7.03
CA SER A 161 30.39 37.96 7.98
C SER A 161 29.47 37.15 8.91
N ASN A 162 29.01 35.97 8.47
CA ASN A 162 28.20 35.05 9.27
C ASN A 162 29.05 34.16 10.20
N ILE A 163 30.37 34.16 10.06
CA ILE A 163 31.27 33.54 11.05
C ILE A 163 31.31 34.47 12.26
N LYS A 164 30.59 34.11 13.31
CA LYS A 164 30.80 34.70 14.63
C LYS A 164 32.17 34.23 15.12
N PHE A 165 33.19 35.08 15.00
CA PHE A 165 34.58 34.79 15.42
C PHE A 165 34.72 34.38 16.90
N ASP A 166 33.66 34.58 17.69
CA ASP A 166 33.52 34.11 19.07
C ASP A 166 33.34 32.57 19.22
N LYS A 167 33.03 31.84 18.13
CA LYS A 167 32.80 30.38 18.13
C LYS A 167 33.71 29.57 17.21
N VAL A 168 34.89 30.10 16.87
CA VAL A 168 35.88 29.35 16.08
C VAL A 168 36.72 28.49 17.05
N VAL A 169 36.47 27.18 17.09
CA VAL A 169 37.31 26.22 17.83
C VAL A 169 38.29 25.59 16.85
N VAL A 170 39.55 26.02 16.91
CA VAL A 170 40.64 25.46 16.09
C VAL A 170 41.08 24.14 16.73
N TRP A 171 40.78 23.01 16.08
CA TRP A 171 41.35 21.72 16.41
C TRP A 171 42.61 21.51 15.54
N ASP A 172 43.75 22.05 15.99
CA ASP A 172 45.04 21.72 15.41
C ASP A 172 45.59 20.47 16.11
N ASN A 173 45.78 19.37 15.37
CA ASN A 173 46.41 18.17 15.88
C ASN A 173 47.91 18.21 15.57
N GLY A 174 48.65 18.97 16.37
CA GLY A 174 50.06 18.72 16.66
C GLY A 174 51.07 19.69 16.06
N SER A 175 51.59 20.59 16.89
CA SER A 175 52.98 20.53 17.40
C SER A 175 53.30 21.78 18.23
N GLY A 176 53.71 21.56 19.48
CA GLY A 176 53.97 22.65 20.41
C GLY A 176 55.19 23.49 20.07
N LYS A 177 55.03 24.82 20.11
CA LYS A 177 55.94 25.78 20.76
C LYS A 177 55.40 27.22 20.64
N GLY A 178 55.18 27.84 21.79
CA GLY A 178 55.38 29.28 22.01
C GLY A 178 54.36 30.26 21.43
N ASP A 179 53.44 30.70 22.29
CA ASP A 179 52.97 32.08 22.44
C ASP A 179 52.47 32.85 21.20
N SER A 180 51.51 32.29 20.47
CA SER A 180 50.67 33.06 19.54
C SER A 180 49.27 32.46 19.48
N THR A 181 48.25 33.31 19.69
CA THR A 181 46.84 32.95 19.80
C THR A 181 46.39 32.09 18.61
N ASN A 182 45.76 30.94 18.85
CA ASN A 182 45.40 29.91 17.85
C ASN A 182 44.67 30.42 16.58
N VAL A 183 44.04 31.60 16.65
CA VAL A 183 43.40 32.27 15.50
C VAL A 183 44.43 32.84 14.52
N SER A 184 45.56 33.38 15.02
CA SER A 184 46.65 33.90 14.20
C SER A 184 47.34 32.81 13.38
N ASN A 185 47.50 31.61 13.95
CA ASN A 185 48.03 30.44 13.25
C ASN A 185 47.06 29.89 12.18
N PHE A 186 45.73 29.98 12.38
CA PHE A 186 44.74 29.63 11.35
C PHE A 186 44.77 30.62 10.18
N LEU A 187 44.84 31.93 10.46
CA LEU A 187 44.96 32.96 9.42
C LEU A 187 46.28 32.81 8.63
N GLN A 188 47.37 32.44 9.30
CA GLN A 188 48.66 32.17 8.67
C GLN A 188 48.71 30.82 7.93
N GLY A 189 47.88 29.85 8.34
CA GLY A 189 47.63 28.62 7.59
C GLY A 189 46.85 28.88 6.30
N MET A 190 45.85 29.76 6.33
CA MET A 190 45.04 30.13 5.16
C MET A 190 45.85 30.91 4.11
N SER A 191 46.83 31.72 4.51
CA SER A 191 47.75 32.37 3.56
C SER A 191 48.76 31.41 2.94
N ARG A 192 49.14 30.33 3.64
CA ARG A 192 50.03 29.26 3.15
C ARG A 192 49.34 28.21 2.27
N THR A 193 48.02 28.07 2.32
CA THR A 193 47.24 27.12 1.51
C THR A 193 46.76 27.70 0.17
N LEU A 194 46.83 29.02 0.00
CA LEU A 194 46.54 29.69 -1.28
C LEU A 194 47.47 29.24 -2.43
N PRO A 195 48.81 29.16 -2.27
CA PRO A 195 49.70 28.73 -3.35
C PRO A 195 49.48 27.27 -3.81
N PRO A 196 49.30 26.29 -2.90
CA PRO A 196 48.94 24.92 -3.29
C PRO A 196 47.58 24.81 -4.00
N MET A 197 46.59 25.63 -3.63
CA MET A 197 45.26 25.61 -4.26
C MET A 197 45.31 26.17 -5.70
N LEU A 198 46.13 27.20 -5.95
CA LEU A 198 46.38 27.74 -7.29
C LEU A 198 47.04 26.69 -8.20
N GLN A 199 47.97 25.90 -7.66
CA GLN A 199 48.61 24.80 -8.39
C GLN A 199 47.60 23.67 -8.73
N VAL A 200 46.73 23.31 -7.80
CA VAL A 200 45.67 22.30 -8.05
C VAL A 200 44.60 22.81 -9.01
N MET A 201 44.27 24.10 -8.99
CA MET A 201 43.35 24.72 -9.94
C MET A 201 43.95 24.78 -11.36
N LYS A 202 45.27 24.92 -11.49
CA LYS A 202 46.02 24.79 -12.74
C LYS A 202 46.06 23.34 -13.25
N ASP A 203 46.33 22.38 -12.36
CA ASP A 203 46.55 20.97 -12.74
C ASP A 203 45.26 20.15 -12.93
N ILE A 204 44.16 20.50 -12.24
CA ILE A 204 42.88 19.78 -12.31
C ILE A 204 41.80 20.60 -13.04
N GLY A 205 41.85 21.94 -12.94
CA GLY A 205 40.86 22.85 -13.53
C GLY A 205 41.24 23.44 -14.89
N GLY A 206 42.50 23.36 -15.32
CA GLY A 206 42.97 23.86 -16.62
C GLY A 206 42.94 25.39 -16.78
N VAL A 207 42.80 26.14 -15.69
CA VAL A 207 42.73 27.61 -15.70
C VAL A 207 44.09 28.18 -15.33
N GLU A 208 44.78 28.79 -16.31
CA GLU A 208 46.01 29.55 -16.09
C GLU A 208 45.67 31.00 -15.79
N LEU A 209 45.85 31.44 -14.54
CA LEU A 209 45.71 32.85 -14.16
C LEU A 209 46.96 33.64 -14.57
N PRO A 210 46.83 34.94 -14.93
CA PRO A 210 47.96 35.78 -15.34
C PRO A 210 49.06 35.88 -14.28
N GLU A 211 50.32 35.85 -14.72
CA GLU A 211 51.52 35.78 -13.85
C GLU A 211 51.65 36.93 -12.82
N THR A 212 50.92 38.02 -13.01
CA THR A 212 50.87 39.17 -12.10
C THR A 212 50.25 38.82 -10.74
N PHE A 213 49.30 37.88 -10.68
CA PHE A 213 48.72 37.42 -9.41
C PHE A 213 49.63 36.44 -8.65
N VAL A 214 50.45 35.68 -9.37
CA VAL A 214 51.40 34.71 -8.79
C VAL A 214 52.59 35.42 -8.15
N LYS A 215 53.07 36.52 -8.75
CA LYS A 215 54.21 37.29 -8.23
C LYS A 215 53.94 38.08 -6.94
N MET A 216 52.69 38.28 -6.54
CA MET A 216 52.36 38.99 -5.30
C MET A 216 52.37 38.09 -4.04
N THR A 217 52.57 36.77 -4.18
CA THR A 217 52.51 35.81 -3.05
C THR A 217 53.76 34.95 -2.83
N GLY A 218 54.90 35.27 -3.44
CA GLY A 218 56.15 34.61 -3.07
C GLY A 218 57.40 35.12 -3.75
N GLU A 219 58.27 35.77 -2.99
CA GLU A 219 59.70 35.87 -3.29
C GLU A 219 60.49 35.25 -2.14
N ASN A 220 61.25 34.19 -2.44
CA ASN A 220 62.69 34.07 -2.15
C ASN A 220 63.14 32.60 -2.25
N GLY A 221 64.10 32.34 -3.14
CA GLY A 221 65.10 31.29 -2.91
C GLY A 221 65.18 30.12 -3.90
N VAL A 222 65.81 30.38 -5.05
CA VAL A 222 66.72 29.51 -5.83
C VAL A 222 66.40 28.02 -6.04
N ALA A 223 66.09 27.66 -7.29
CA ALA A 223 66.84 26.67 -8.07
C ALA A 223 66.43 26.69 -9.56
N GLU A 224 67.33 27.12 -10.44
CA GLU A 224 67.34 26.79 -11.88
C GLU A 224 68.49 25.80 -12.15
N PRO A 225 68.53 25.07 -13.27
CA PRO A 225 67.42 24.42 -13.97
C PRO A 225 67.71 22.92 -14.24
N VAL A 226 66.66 22.23 -14.65
CA VAL A 226 66.60 20.82 -15.04
C VAL A 226 67.41 20.58 -16.31
N ALA A 227 68.25 19.53 -16.34
CA ALA A 227 68.82 19.01 -17.58
C ALA A 227 67.83 18.04 -18.23
N GLU A 228 67.37 18.42 -19.41
CA GLU A 228 66.33 17.81 -20.20
C GLU A 228 66.90 16.69 -21.11
N ASN A 229 65.99 15.79 -21.47
CA ASN A 229 65.89 15.11 -22.77
C ASN A 229 66.58 13.74 -22.98
N ARG A 230 65.77 12.70 -23.27
CA ARG A 230 65.56 12.20 -24.65
C ARG A 230 64.57 11.04 -24.72
N ILE A 231 63.69 11.13 -25.72
CA ILE A 231 62.75 10.11 -26.18
C ILE A 231 63.40 9.25 -27.30
N LYS A 232 63.40 7.91 -27.10
CA LYS A 232 63.22 6.74 -28.04
C LYS A 232 64.27 6.51 -29.16
N PRO A 233 64.49 5.27 -29.71
CA PRO A 233 63.50 4.28 -30.20
C PRO A 233 63.80 2.77 -29.91
N ASP A 234 62.75 1.93 -29.80
CA ASP A 234 62.28 0.88 -30.75
C ASP A 234 63.03 -0.46 -30.64
N ASP A 235 62.28 -1.53 -30.35
CA ASP A 235 62.40 -2.77 -31.12
C ASP A 235 61.30 -3.78 -30.79
N SER A 236 60.59 -4.17 -31.85
CA SER A 236 60.29 -5.56 -32.23
C SER A 236 58.99 -6.26 -31.78
N LYS A 237 58.19 -6.52 -32.85
CA LYS A 237 57.50 -7.79 -33.19
C LYS A 237 56.03 -7.98 -32.82
N ASN A 238 55.19 -7.41 -33.70
CA ASN A 238 54.20 -8.11 -34.54
C ASN A 238 54.18 -9.66 -34.42
N VAL A 239 53.07 -10.25 -33.98
CA VAL A 239 52.41 -11.44 -34.60
C VAL A 239 50.93 -11.43 -34.22
N ALA A 240 50.07 -11.19 -35.21
CA ALA A 240 48.66 -11.56 -35.19
C ALA A 240 48.52 -13.08 -35.36
N LYS A 241 47.59 -13.70 -34.62
CA LYS A 241 46.90 -14.93 -35.04
C LYS A 241 45.56 -15.06 -34.32
N ASP A 242 44.50 -14.91 -35.11
CA ASP A 242 43.18 -15.47 -34.86
C ASP A 242 43.29 -17.00 -34.77
N GLU A 243 42.51 -17.62 -33.86
CA GLU A 243 41.87 -18.92 -34.10
C GLU A 243 40.86 -19.25 -32.97
N ASN A 244 39.59 -18.97 -33.28
CA ASN A 244 38.45 -19.89 -33.20
C ASN A 244 38.25 -20.77 -31.93
N GLY A 245 37.16 -20.50 -31.20
CA GLY A 245 36.72 -21.31 -30.05
C GLY A 245 35.21 -21.21 -29.78
N ASN A 246 34.40 -21.57 -30.78
CA ASN A 246 32.96 -21.76 -30.65
C ASN A 246 32.62 -22.88 -29.65
N LYS A 247 31.85 -22.59 -28.60
CA LYS A 247 30.98 -23.57 -27.92
C LYS A 247 29.64 -22.95 -27.59
N THR A 248 28.71 -23.14 -28.52
CA THR A 248 27.27 -23.04 -28.32
C THR A 248 26.78 -24.27 -27.54
N GLU A 249 26.15 -24.05 -26.39
CA GLU A 249 25.44 -25.06 -25.60
C GLU A 249 24.25 -25.64 -26.38
N LYS A 250 24.32 -26.93 -26.72
CA LYS A 250 23.21 -27.68 -27.32
C LYS A 250 22.54 -28.55 -26.25
N LYS A 251 21.38 -28.06 -25.83
CA LYS A 251 20.32 -28.68 -25.03
C LYS A 251 20.08 -30.16 -25.43
N LYS A 252 20.41 -31.10 -24.54
CA LYS A 252 19.96 -32.50 -24.62
C LYS A 252 18.46 -32.55 -24.31
N ARG A 253 17.65 -32.94 -25.30
CA ARG A 253 16.36 -33.60 -25.11
C ARG A 253 16.62 -35.09 -25.26
N GLU A 254 16.50 -35.83 -24.17
CA GLU A 254 16.38 -37.29 -24.21
C GLU A 254 14.94 -37.65 -24.55
N THR A 255 14.79 -38.66 -25.41
CA THR A 255 13.55 -39.34 -25.76
C THR A 255 13.83 -40.82 -25.53
N THR A 256 13.11 -41.47 -24.62
CA THR A 256 12.59 -42.85 -24.67
C THR A 256 11.81 -43.06 -23.38
#